data_AF-A0A285R9L0-F1
#
_entry.id   AF-A0A285R9L0-F1
#
_cell.length_a   1.000
_cell.length_b   1.000
_cell.length_c   1.000
_cell.angle_alpha   90.00
_cell.angle_beta   90.00
_cell.angle_gamma   90.00
#
_symmetry.space_group_name_H-M   'P 1'
#
loop_
_entity.id
_entity.type
_entity.pdbx_description
1 polymer ?
#
loop_
_entity_poly.entity_id
_entity_poly.type
_entity_poly.pdbx_seq_one_letter_code
_entity_poly.pdbx_strand_id
1 'polypeptide(L)'
;MAKVGRNQLCPCGSKKKYKHCCGNHYADFDRVFSRSPFIFDNEADEKIRQNQQGLGKPIISAELQDRRVIAVGDRLYFSKGWKTFPDFLDDYIKDALGADWGNAEIAKPEEDRHQIIKWYQSYCIYQKQTDVPDGQVRSADVNGLIICYLGLAYNLYLLEHNVELQARMITRLKDRSNFQGAFYELIVAGALIRAGYELVLEDEDDRRSKHCEFAAINRSSGKRYSVEAKMRSVNGLLGKTEMDGGSDKKPLGKLITHLHGALSKPSAGMRLLFVDINAPMDPAVSEEVRPAIIDAATKKIIHYEGNPQAPDETAYVFITNVAVHRYLDLPPVFVVAPIGFRIPDFNRPGEYGLAEKYRADQKHKEIFDIADALAASGKFPTTFDGSLPSDNFGNQSQRLRIGQTYHFSDAAPGGLIGTVQSANVIESKKTVYILAKTPNGNCIILSERMSEASFRDYIENKDFYFGEIQRGGKNIKTEYELFCELMGIYADYERGQLAAQLGMSPEDLRIANMTDQQLREFICEQLVVQMAS
;
A
#
# COMPACT_ATOMS: atom_id res chain seq x y z
N MET A 1 -24.72 2.08 51.61
CA MET A 1 -24.87 0.69 51.15
C MET A 1 -23.59 -0.05 51.47
N ALA A 2 -23.66 -1.25 52.07
CA ALA A 2 -22.47 -2.03 52.45
C ALA A 2 -21.63 -2.39 51.20
N LYS A 3 -20.31 -2.18 51.26
CA LYS A 3 -19.39 -2.60 50.18
C LYS A 3 -19.38 -4.13 50.08
N VAL A 4 -19.93 -4.67 48.99
CA VAL A 4 -19.88 -6.11 48.70
C VAL A 4 -18.46 -6.48 48.28
N GLY A 5 -17.87 -7.48 48.93
CA GLY A 5 -16.54 -7.95 48.61
C GLY A 5 -16.47 -8.61 47.22
N ARG A 6 -15.41 -8.35 46.46
CA ARG A 6 -15.23 -8.82 45.07
C ARG A 6 -15.44 -10.34 44.86
N ASN A 7 -15.13 -11.15 45.89
CA ASN A 7 -15.29 -12.61 45.88
C ASN A 7 -16.55 -13.11 46.60
N GLN A 8 -17.37 -12.24 47.19
CA GLN A 8 -18.65 -12.61 47.80
C GLN A 8 -19.71 -12.89 46.74
N LEU A 9 -20.79 -13.59 47.12
CA LEU A 9 -21.92 -13.85 46.24
C LEU A 9 -22.61 -12.54 45.85
N CYS A 10 -23.02 -12.46 44.58
CA CYS A 10 -23.66 -11.27 44.03
C CYS A 10 -25.05 -11.06 44.66
N PRO A 11 -25.40 -9.84 45.11
CA PRO A 11 -26.70 -9.55 45.72
C PRO A 11 -27.91 -9.72 44.79
N CYS A 12 -27.70 -9.79 43.47
CA CYS A 12 -28.77 -9.92 42.48
C CYS A 12 -29.40 -11.33 42.42
N GLY A 13 -28.99 -12.26 43.29
CA GLY A 13 -29.56 -13.61 43.34
C GLY A 13 -29.00 -14.59 42.29
N SER A 14 -28.02 -14.19 41.49
CA SER A 14 -27.45 -15.01 40.40
C SER A 14 -26.61 -16.21 40.87
N LYS A 15 -26.36 -16.34 42.18
CA LYS A 15 -25.44 -17.33 42.79
C LYS A 15 -23.99 -17.27 42.27
N LYS A 16 -23.61 -16.28 41.45
CA LYS A 16 -22.24 -16.05 40.99
C LYS A 16 -21.48 -15.13 41.95
N LYS A 17 -20.15 -15.19 41.98
CA LYS A 17 -19.32 -14.19 42.69
C LYS A 17 -19.54 -12.81 42.09
N TYR A 18 -19.50 -11.75 42.90
CA TYR A 18 -19.78 -10.37 42.48
C TYR A 18 -18.95 -9.96 41.24
N LYS A 19 -17.65 -10.28 41.21
CA LYS A 19 -16.75 -10.03 40.05
C LYS A 19 -17.11 -10.75 38.73
N HIS A 20 -17.95 -11.78 38.79
CA HIS A 20 -18.41 -12.53 37.62
C HIS A 20 -19.90 -12.30 37.33
N CYS A 21 -20.48 -11.25 37.93
CA CYS A 21 -21.87 -10.87 37.76
C CYS A 21 -21.99 -9.33 37.74
N CYS A 22 -22.69 -8.69 38.67
CA CYS A 22 -22.91 -7.24 38.66
C CYS A 22 -21.65 -6.39 38.93
N GLY A 23 -20.57 -6.99 39.39
CA GLY A 23 -19.24 -6.37 39.51
C GLY A 23 -18.30 -6.74 38.36
N ASN A 24 -18.80 -7.39 37.31
CA ASN A 24 -18.02 -7.73 36.12
C ASN A 24 -18.00 -6.57 35.13
N HIS A 25 -17.11 -5.60 35.35
CA HIS A 25 -16.89 -4.50 34.41
C HIS A 25 -16.31 -4.96 33.05
N TYR A 26 -15.83 -6.20 32.94
CA TYR A 26 -15.38 -6.78 31.67
C TYR A 26 -16.53 -7.20 30.75
N ALA A 27 -17.73 -7.46 31.28
CA ALA A 27 -18.89 -7.77 30.42
C ALA A 27 -19.41 -6.55 29.67
N ASP A 28 -19.19 -5.33 30.18
CA ASP A 28 -19.42 -4.10 29.44
C ASP A 28 -18.34 -3.85 28.39
N PHE A 29 -17.09 -4.27 28.63
CA PHE A 29 -16.03 -4.27 27.61
C PHE A 29 -16.40 -5.20 26.44
N ASP A 30 -16.89 -6.42 26.69
CA ASP A 30 -17.31 -7.34 25.62
C ASP A 30 -18.52 -6.82 24.84
N ARG A 31 -19.43 -6.05 25.46
CA ARG A 31 -20.53 -5.40 24.73
C ARG A 31 -20.08 -4.22 23.87
N VAL A 32 -19.10 -3.45 24.32
CA VAL A 32 -18.46 -2.39 23.51
C VAL A 32 -17.66 -3.01 22.35
N PHE A 33 -17.04 -4.18 22.54
CA PHE A 33 -16.32 -4.90 21.48
C PHE A 33 -17.21 -5.80 20.59
N SER A 34 -18.44 -6.14 21.01
CA SER A 34 -19.38 -6.93 20.19
C SER A 34 -19.92 -6.16 18.98
N ARG A 35 -19.75 -4.83 18.96
CA ARG A 35 -19.70 -4.02 17.74
C ARG A 35 -18.25 -3.59 17.53
N SER A 36 -17.45 -4.47 16.92
CA SER A 36 -16.15 -4.07 16.41
C SER A 36 -16.36 -2.82 15.52
N PRO A 37 -15.65 -1.70 15.73
CA PRO A 37 -15.74 -0.54 14.84
C PRO A 37 -15.17 -0.83 13.44
N PHE A 38 -14.68 -2.06 13.19
CA PHE A 38 -14.08 -2.52 11.93
C PHE A 38 -14.99 -3.46 11.12
N ILE A 39 -16.30 -3.46 11.36
CA ILE A 39 -17.21 -4.15 10.44
C ILE A 39 -17.37 -3.25 9.23
N PHE A 40 -16.59 -3.53 8.18
CA PHE A 40 -16.90 -3.01 6.86
C PHE A 40 -18.30 -3.49 6.47
N ASP A 41 -19.17 -2.56 6.08
CA ASP A 41 -20.55 -2.86 5.73
C ASP A 41 -20.62 -3.86 4.55
N ASN A 42 -19.56 -3.94 3.74
CA ASN A 42 -19.40 -4.86 2.62
C ASN A 42 -17.92 -5.00 2.18
N GLU A 43 -17.66 -5.92 1.24
CA GLU A 43 -16.33 -6.20 0.68
C GLU A 43 -15.70 -5.00 -0.05
N ALA A 44 -16.51 -4.11 -0.64
CA ALA A 44 -16.02 -2.93 -1.36
C ALA A 44 -15.38 -1.90 -0.41
N ASP A 45 -15.96 -1.69 0.78
CA ASP A 45 -15.37 -0.79 1.76
C ASP A 45 -14.05 -1.34 2.33
N GLU A 46 -13.93 -2.66 2.52
CA GLU A 46 -12.65 -3.28 2.88
C GLU A 46 -11.61 -3.11 1.77
N LYS A 47 -12.01 -3.18 0.49
CA LYS A 47 -11.11 -2.90 -0.64
C LYS A 47 -10.63 -1.45 -0.67
N ILE A 48 -11.50 -0.48 -0.35
CA ILE A 48 -11.10 0.93 -0.20
C ILE A 48 -10.11 1.08 0.96
N ARG A 49 -10.38 0.45 2.12
CA ARG A 49 -9.44 0.44 3.25
C ARG A 49 -8.10 -0.16 2.85
N GLN A 50 -8.09 -1.27 2.10
CA GLN A 50 -6.88 -1.90 1.58
C GLN A 50 -6.13 -1.00 0.59
N ASN A 51 -6.83 -0.28 -0.29
CA ASN A 51 -6.19 0.68 -1.21
C ASN A 51 -5.51 1.82 -0.45
N GLN A 52 -6.10 2.27 0.66
CA GLN A 52 -5.56 3.36 1.46
C GLN A 52 -4.45 2.91 2.43
N GLN A 53 -4.63 1.78 3.12
CA GLN A 53 -3.79 1.34 4.24
C GLN A 53 -2.90 0.13 3.92
N GLY A 54 -3.16 -0.58 2.82
CA GLY A 54 -2.55 -1.85 2.47
C GLY A 54 -3.16 -3.05 3.21
N LEU A 55 -2.54 -4.21 3.01
CA LEU A 55 -2.92 -5.52 3.56
C LEU A 55 -2.34 -5.81 4.96
N GLY A 56 -1.63 -4.83 5.54
CA GLY A 56 -1.19 -4.89 6.93
C GLY A 56 -2.36 -4.88 7.92
N LYS A 57 -2.06 -4.94 9.22
CA LYS A 57 -3.06 -4.71 10.26
C LYS A 57 -3.70 -3.33 10.04
N PRO A 58 -5.04 -3.22 10.06
CA PRO A 58 -5.72 -1.94 9.88
C PRO A 58 -5.34 -0.98 11.00
N ILE A 59 -5.48 0.32 10.75
CA ILE A 59 -5.35 1.34 11.79
C ILE A 59 -6.42 1.09 12.86
N ILE A 60 -5.99 0.95 14.12
CA ILE A 60 -6.91 0.75 15.24
C ILE A 60 -7.15 2.09 15.92
N SER A 61 -8.35 2.65 15.74
CA SER A 61 -8.68 3.99 16.23
C SER A 61 -10.11 4.05 16.78
N ALA A 62 -10.32 4.92 17.78
CA ALA A 62 -11.64 5.21 18.33
C ALA A 62 -11.73 6.67 18.80
N GLU A 63 -12.94 7.22 18.84
CA GLU A 63 -13.22 8.44 19.60
C GLU A 63 -13.73 8.07 20.99
N LEU A 64 -13.04 8.58 22.01
CA LEU A 64 -13.46 8.44 23.40
C LEU A 64 -13.55 9.83 24.03
N GLN A 65 -14.77 10.23 24.38
CA GLN A 65 -15.09 11.60 24.80
C GLN A 65 -14.74 12.62 23.70
N ASP A 66 -13.76 13.49 23.94
CA ASP A 66 -13.28 14.53 23.02
C ASP A 66 -11.87 14.24 22.51
N ARG A 67 -11.41 12.97 22.61
CA ARG A 67 -10.08 12.53 22.19
C ARG A 67 -10.17 11.42 21.16
N ARG A 68 -9.32 11.54 20.15
CA ARG A 68 -8.95 10.44 19.26
C ARG A 68 -7.96 9.55 20.00
N VAL A 69 -8.20 8.25 20.02
CA VAL A 69 -7.31 7.22 20.59
C VAL A 69 -6.86 6.30 19.47
N ILE A 70 -5.55 6.03 19.39
CA ILE A 70 -4.95 5.16 18.38
C ILE A 70 -4.09 4.11 19.09
N ALA A 71 -4.27 2.84 18.74
CA ALA A 71 -3.44 1.75 19.23
C ALA A 71 -2.30 1.46 18.25
N VAL A 72 -1.08 1.35 18.77
CA VAL A 72 0.13 1.01 18.02
C VAL A 72 0.84 -0.08 18.81
N GLY A 73 0.90 -1.29 18.28
CA GLY A 73 1.46 -2.42 19.02
C GLY A 73 0.74 -2.62 20.36
N ASP A 74 1.47 -2.48 21.47
CA ASP A 74 0.96 -2.55 22.85
C ASP A 74 0.71 -1.17 23.50
N ARG A 75 0.90 -0.07 22.75
CA ARG A 75 0.79 1.30 23.22
C ARG A 75 -0.52 1.97 22.76
N LEU A 76 -1.01 2.89 23.58
CA LEU A 76 -2.15 3.76 23.26
C LEU A 76 -1.70 5.21 23.21
N TYR A 77 -2.03 5.86 22.11
CA TYR A 77 -1.80 7.27 21.83
C TYR A 77 -3.14 8.00 21.87
N PHE A 78 -3.18 9.22 22.41
CA PHE A 78 -4.42 10.01 22.43
C PHE A 78 -4.17 11.50 22.27
N SER A 79 -5.04 12.18 21.54
CA SER A 79 -5.01 13.64 21.37
C SER A 79 -6.41 14.18 21.06
N LYS A 80 -6.63 15.46 21.39
CA LYS A 80 -7.81 16.20 20.92
C LYS A 80 -7.61 16.83 19.53
N GLY A 81 -6.35 16.94 19.10
CA GLY A 81 -5.94 17.67 17.91
C GLY A 81 -5.92 16.85 16.62
N TRP A 82 -5.96 15.51 16.70
CA TRP A 82 -5.86 14.67 15.51
C TRP A 82 -7.21 14.61 14.77
N LYS A 83 -7.24 15.19 13.57
CA LYS A 83 -8.38 15.15 12.65
C LYS A 83 -8.15 14.17 11.51
N THR A 84 -6.89 14.02 11.10
CA THR A 84 -6.42 13.15 10.04
C THR A 84 -5.31 12.25 10.57
N PHE A 85 -5.08 11.12 9.90
CA PHE A 85 -3.98 10.23 10.28
C PHE A 85 -2.59 10.89 10.18
N PRO A 86 -2.32 11.78 9.20
CA PRO A 86 -1.11 12.60 9.18
C PRO A 86 -0.86 13.43 10.45
N ASP A 87 -1.91 13.96 11.10
CA ASP A 87 -1.75 14.70 12.37
C ASP A 87 -1.18 13.80 13.46
N PHE A 88 -1.65 12.55 13.52
CA PHE A 88 -1.11 11.54 14.42
C PHE A 88 0.33 11.18 14.05
N LEU A 89 0.65 11.02 12.76
CA LEU A 89 2.00 10.67 12.32
C LEU A 89 3.05 11.72 12.73
N ASP A 90 2.73 13.01 12.65
CA ASP A 90 3.63 14.08 13.10
C ASP A 90 3.90 14.02 14.61
N ASP A 91 2.93 13.65 15.44
CA ASP A 91 3.15 13.46 16.87
C ASP A 91 3.86 12.14 17.19
N TYR A 92 3.49 11.07 16.49
CA TYR A 92 4.04 9.74 16.67
C TYR A 92 5.56 9.70 16.40
N ILE A 93 6.05 10.34 15.33
CA ILE A 93 7.49 10.33 15.02
C ILE A 93 8.33 11.00 16.10
N LYS A 94 7.80 12.03 16.78
CA LYS A 94 8.48 12.72 17.90
C LYS A 94 8.63 11.79 19.10
N ASP A 95 7.60 10.99 19.39
CA ASP A 95 7.63 9.97 20.44
C ASP A 95 8.55 8.79 20.06
N ALA A 96 8.40 8.22 18.87
CA ALA A 96 9.18 7.08 18.39
C ALA A 96 10.70 7.38 18.34
N LEU A 97 11.08 8.60 17.94
CA LEU A 97 12.47 9.04 17.98
C LEU A 97 12.90 9.59 19.35
N GLY A 98 11.99 9.83 20.28
CA GLY A 98 12.30 10.36 21.60
C GLY A 98 12.65 11.85 21.62
N ALA A 99 11.89 12.61 22.42
CA ALA A 99 11.99 14.06 22.51
C ALA A 99 13.38 14.57 22.93
N ASP A 100 14.07 13.88 23.85
CA ASP A 100 15.40 14.29 24.32
C ASP A 100 16.43 14.30 23.18
N TRP A 101 16.41 13.28 22.32
CA TRP A 101 17.28 13.23 21.15
C TRP A 101 16.93 14.33 20.15
N GLY A 102 15.64 14.52 19.85
CA GLY A 102 15.19 15.57 18.93
C GLY A 102 15.59 16.97 19.40
N ASN A 103 15.40 17.28 20.68
CA ASN A 103 15.79 18.56 21.28
C ASN A 103 17.31 18.77 21.26
N ALA A 104 18.08 17.72 21.53
CA ALA A 104 19.54 17.76 21.45
C ALA A 104 20.03 18.04 20.02
N GLU A 105 19.40 17.46 19.00
CA GLU A 105 19.70 17.76 17.59
C GLU A 105 19.28 19.18 17.20
N ILE A 106 18.12 19.67 17.65
CA ILE A 106 17.66 21.04 17.37
C ILE A 106 18.66 22.08 17.89
N ALA A 107 19.26 21.83 19.05
CA ALA A 107 20.25 22.72 19.67
C ALA A 107 21.58 22.82 18.89
N LYS A 108 21.86 21.91 17.94
CA LYS A 108 23.06 21.97 17.10
C LYS A 108 22.96 23.05 16.02
N PRO A 109 24.11 23.54 15.51
CA PRO A 109 24.17 24.29 14.25
C PRO A 109 23.48 23.54 13.12
N GLU A 110 22.87 24.26 12.17
CA GLU A 110 22.05 23.66 11.12
C GLU A 110 22.81 22.63 10.29
N GLU A 111 24.06 22.91 9.92
CA GLU A 111 24.92 21.99 9.18
C GLU A 111 25.10 20.63 9.88
N ASP A 112 25.15 20.63 11.21
CA ASP A 112 25.45 19.47 12.06
C ASP A 112 24.21 18.68 12.48
N ARG A 113 23.01 19.21 12.25
CA ARG A 113 21.76 18.53 12.59
C ARG A 113 21.60 17.24 11.81
N HIS A 114 21.02 16.24 12.47
CA HIS A 114 20.57 15.02 11.81
C HIS A 114 19.57 15.31 10.68
N GLN A 115 19.60 14.50 9.61
CA GLN A 115 18.78 14.72 8.41
C GLN A 115 17.27 14.75 8.71
N ILE A 116 16.81 13.91 9.63
CA ILE A 116 15.39 13.89 10.06
C ILE A 116 14.98 15.25 10.63
N ILE A 117 15.86 15.91 11.39
CA ILE A 117 15.57 17.19 12.03
C ILE A 117 15.59 18.34 11.00
N LYS A 118 16.44 18.23 9.97
CA LYS A 118 16.37 19.14 8.82
C LYS A 118 15.02 19.02 8.11
N TRP A 119 14.53 17.80 7.88
CA TRP A 119 13.19 17.59 7.30
C TRP A 119 12.07 18.08 8.22
N TYR A 120 12.15 17.83 9.53
CA TYR A 120 11.18 18.37 10.50
C TYR A 120 11.10 19.91 10.40
N GLN A 121 12.24 20.59 10.36
CA GLN A 121 12.28 22.05 10.23
C GLN A 121 11.63 22.54 8.93
N SER A 122 11.97 21.91 7.80
CA SER A 122 11.32 22.19 6.52
C SER A 122 9.82 21.92 6.56
N TYR A 123 9.39 20.84 7.22
CA TYR A 123 7.97 20.48 7.38
C TYR A 123 7.22 21.52 8.22
N CYS A 124 7.79 22.01 9.32
CA CYS A 124 7.20 23.10 10.10
C CYS A 124 7.05 24.40 9.28
N ILE A 125 8.01 24.71 8.40
CA ILE A 125 7.91 25.86 7.50
C ILE A 125 6.77 25.66 6.50
N TYR A 126 6.71 24.48 5.89
CA TYR A 126 5.63 24.08 4.97
C TYR A 126 4.25 24.20 5.61
N GLN A 127 4.07 23.71 6.84
CA GLN A 127 2.81 23.84 7.59
C GLN A 127 2.44 25.31 7.84
N LYS A 128 3.41 26.18 8.19
CA LYS A 128 3.14 27.61 8.40
C LYS A 128 2.72 28.34 7.12
N GLN A 129 3.25 27.94 5.97
CA GLN A 129 2.92 28.54 4.67
C GLN A 129 1.51 28.17 4.17
N THR A 130 0.94 27.07 4.69
CA THR A 130 -0.36 26.57 4.24
C THR A 130 -1.56 27.17 5.00
N ASP A 131 -1.33 28.06 5.98
CA ASP A 131 -2.31 28.89 6.71
C ASP A 131 -3.71 28.24 6.86
N VAL A 132 -3.76 27.12 7.58
CA VAL A 132 -5.01 26.39 7.83
C VAL A 132 -5.64 26.91 9.13
N PRO A 133 -6.87 27.45 9.09
CA PRO A 133 -7.58 27.87 10.30
C PRO A 133 -7.71 26.72 11.29
N ASP A 134 -7.61 27.03 12.59
CA ASP A 134 -7.65 26.03 13.65
C ASP A 134 -8.92 25.17 13.56
N GLY A 135 -8.73 23.85 13.62
CA GLY A 135 -9.80 22.85 13.51
C GLY A 135 -10.30 22.54 12.09
N GLN A 136 -9.78 23.17 11.03
CA GLN A 136 -10.13 22.82 9.65
C GLN A 136 -9.12 21.84 9.03
N VAL A 137 -9.61 20.97 8.15
CA VAL A 137 -8.78 20.05 7.36
C VAL A 137 -8.57 20.65 5.97
N ARG A 138 -7.33 20.63 5.47
CA ARG A 138 -6.99 21.11 4.14
C ARG A 138 -6.31 20.00 3.33
N SER A 139 -6.64 19.92 2.04
CA SER A 139 -5.89 19.09 1.09
C SER A 139 -4.57 19.75 0.73
N ALA A 140 -3.51 18.95 0.71
CA ALA A 140 -2.18 19.34 0.28
C ALA A 140 -1.64 18.29 -0.69
N ASP A 141 -0.94 18.74 -1.74
CA ASP A 141 -0.25 17.82 -2.63
C ASP A 141 0.96 17.23 -1.92
N VAL A 142 1.14 15.92 -2.04
CA VAL A 142 2.29 15.22 -1.47
C VAL A 142 3.53 15.51 -2.31
N ASN A 143 4.60 15.96 -1.67
CA ASN A 143 5.92 16.21 -2.28
C ASN A 143 7.01 15.39 -1.58
N GLY A 144 8.25 15.50 -2.06
CA GLY A 144 9.40 14.77 -1.51
C GLY A 144 9.62 15.01 -0.01
N LEU A 145 9.39 16.22 0.50
CA LEU A 145 9.50 16.58 1.91
C LEU A 145 8.49 15.80 2.76
N ILE A 146 7.22 15.81 2.34
CA ILE A 146 6.14 15.08 3.01
C ILE A 146 6.46 13.59 3.07
N ILE A 147 6.96 13.00 1.98
CA ILE A 147 7.38 11.59 1.99
C ILE A 147 8.57 11.35 2.91
N CYS A 148 9.58 12.21 2.90
CA CYS A 148 10.76 12.01 3.74
C CYS A 148 10.41 12.04 5.23
N TYR A 149 9.51 12.94 5.65
CA TYR A 149 9.17 13.12 7.06
C TYR A 149 7.96 12.27 7.49
N LEU A 150 6.79 12.47 6.88
CA LEU A 150 5.58 11.69 7.23
C LEU A 150 5.63 10.26 6.69
N GLY A 151 6.29 10.01 5.57
CA GLY A 151 6.51 8.63 5.09
C GLY A 151 7.47 7.86 6.01
N LEU A 152 8.48 8.51 6.60
CA LEU A 152 9.29 7.90 7.67
C LEU A 152 8.43 7.57 8.89
N ALA A 153 7.61 8.52 9.36
CA ALA A 153 6.68 8.31 10.46
C ALA A 153 5.74 7.13 10.19
N TYR A 154 5.18 7.06 8.98
CA TYR A 154 4.25 5.99 8.61
C TYR A 154 4.92 4.62 8.56
N ASN A 155 6.13 4.51 8.00
CA ASN A 155 6.81 3.22 7.97
C ASN A 155 7.27 2.77 9.38
N LEU A 156 7.62 3.71 10.27
CA LEU A 156 7.83 3.41 11.70
C LEU A 156 6.55 2.88 12.36
N TYR A 157 5.41 3.53 12.10
CA TYR A 157 4.11 3.09 12.59
C TYR A 157 3.76 1.70 12.06
N LEU A 158 3.93 1.45 10.76
CA LEU A 158 3.65 0.15 10.15
C LEU A 158 4.46 -0.96 10.81
N LEU A 159 5.75 -0.73 11.05
CA LEU A 159 6.64 -1.71 11.67
C LEU A 159 6.22 -2.01 13.12
N GLU A 160 6.04 -0.97 13.95
CA GLU A 160 5.62 -1.13 15.36
C GLU A 160 4.25 -1.82 15.47
N HIS A 161 3.30 -1.40 14.64
CA HIS A 161 1.92 -1.91 14.70
C HIS A 161 1.81 -3.37 14.23
N ASN A 162 2.58 -3.76 13.22
CA ASN A 162 2.46 -5.09 12.62
C ASN A 162 3.35 -6.13 13.27
N VAL A 163 4.53 -5.74 13.77
CA VAL A 163 5.59 -6.64 14.21
C VAL A 163 6.08 -6.22 15.59
N GLU A 164 7.20 -5.49 15.64
CA GLU A 164 7.82 -4.88 16.81
C GLU A 164 8.80 -3.83 16.30
N LEU A 165 8.85 -2.67 16.97
CA LEU A 165 9.86 -1.66 16.67
C LEU A 165 11.12 -1.90 17.52
N GLN A 166 12.11 -2.56 16.92
CA GLN A 166 13.36 -2.84 17.61
C GLN A 166 14.14 -1.56 17.93
N ALA A 167 14.65 -1.47 19.16
CA ALA A 167 15.50 -0.36 19.60
C ALA A 167 16.69 -0.12 18.65
N ARG A 168 17.26 -1.19 18.07
CA ARG A 168 18.36 -1.09 17.10
C ARG A 168 18.00 -0.30 15.85
N MET A 169 16.80 -0.49 15.29
CA MET A 169 16.33 0.28 14.13
C MET A 169 16.31 1.77 14.46
N ILE A 170 15.75 2.14 15.61
CA ILE A 170 15.74 3.54 16.09
C ILE A 170 17.15 4.07 16.32
N THR A 171 18.05 3.30 16.93
CA THR A 171 19.45 3.69 17.09
C THR A 171 20.13 3.95 15.74
N ARG A 172 19.93 3.08 14.75
CA ARG A 172 20.49 3.24 13.40
C ARG A 172 19.90 4.44 12.64
N LEU A 173 18.62 4.74 12.83
CA LEU A 173 17.96 5.91 12.24
C LEU A 173 18.46 7.23 12.86
N LYS A 174 18.87 7.23 14.13
CA LYS A 174 19.45 8.40 14.81
C LYS A 174 20.93 8.60 14.50
N ASP A 175 21.62 7.54 14.10
CA ASP A 175 23.03 7.58 13.75
C ASP A 175 23.24 8.03 12.30
N ARG A 176 23.95 9.15 12.12
CA ARG A 176 24.17 9.77 10.81
C ARG A 176 24.84 8.82 9.80
N SER A 177 25.73 7.93 10.25
CA SER A 177 26.47 7.03 9.35
C SER A 177 25.61 5.85 8.88
N ASN A 178 24.65 5.42 9.71
CA ASN A 178 23.75 4.30 9.44
C ASN A 178 22.39 4.71 8.88
N PHE A 179 22.02 5.98 9.01
CA PHE A 179 20.70 6.52 8.67
C PHE A 179 20.24 6.11 7.27
N GLN A 180 21.06 6.28 6.24
CA GLN A 180 20.69 5.94 4.86
C GLN A 180 20.22 4.48 4.72
N GLY A 181 20.95 3.54 5.33
CA GLY A 181 20.63 2.11 5.26
C GLY A 181 19.33 1.81 5.98
N ALA A 182 19.21 2.28 7.22
CA ALA A 182 18.02 2.08 8.04
C ALA A 182 16.77 2.73 7.43
N PHE A 183 16.89 3.92 6.84
CA PHE A 183 15.81 4.60 6.15
C PHE A 183 15.27 3.79 4.97
N TYR A 184 16.15 3.23 4.14
CA TYR A 184 15.72 2.41 3.01
C TYR A 184 15.16 1.05 3.44
N GLU A 185 15.79 0.39 4.41
CA GLU A 185 15.27 -0.86 5.00
C GLU A 185 13.84 -0.68 5.53
N LEU A 186 13.57 0.45 6.18
CA LEU A 186 12.25 0.77 6.71
C LEU A 186 11.20 0.99 5.60
N ILE A 187 11.57 1.60 4.46
CA ILE A 187 10.70 1.72 3.29
C ILE A 187 10.35 0.32 2.75
N VAL A 188 11.34 -0.57 2.62
CA VAL A 188 11.13 -1.94 2.16
C VAL A 188 10.23 -2.72 3.12
N ALA A 189 10.48 -2.62 4.43
CA ALA A 189 9.65 -3.26 5.45
C ALA A 189 8.19 -2.78 5.38
N GLY A 190 7.99 -1.47 5.28
CA GLY A 190 6.65 -0.88 5.14
C GLY A 190 5.92 -1.35 3.88
N ALA A 191 6.63 -1.44 2.74
CA ALA A 191 6.05 -1.95 1.50
C ALA A 191 5.65 -3.44 1.61
N LEU A 192 6.50 -4.28 2.21
CA LEU A 192 6.18 -5.69 2.42
C LEU A 192 4.96 -5.88 3.34
N ILE A 193 4.86 -5.11 4.42
CA ILE A 193 3.68 -5.11 5.30
C ILE A 193 2.41 -4.73 4.51
N ARG A 194 2.48 -3.66 3.70
CA ARG A 194 1.35 -3.24 2.86
C ARG A 194 0.99 -4.24 1.76
N ALA A 195 1.96 -5.02 1.28
CA ALA A 195 1.77 -6.13 0.35
C ALA A 195 1.26 -7.43 1.04
N GLY A 196 1.00 -7.41 2.35
CA GLY A 196 0.40 -8.53 3.07
C GLY A 196 1.40 -9.56 3.59
N TYR A 197 2.67 -9.15 3.75
CA TYR A 197 3.70 -9.98 4.36
C TYR A 197 3.78 -9.74 5.87
N GLU A 198 3.93 -10.83 6.62
CA GLU A 198 4.40 -10.80 8.00
C GLU A 198 5.93 -10.76 8.00
N LEU A 199 6.52 -9.85 8.78
CA LEU A 199 7.98 -9.81 8.91
C LEU A 199 8.40 -10.54 10.18
N VAL A 200 9.45 -11.34 10.06
CA VAL A 200 10.10 -12.02 11.18
C VAL A 200 11.52 -11.47 11.24
N LEU A 201 11.81 -10.74 12.32
CA LEU A 201 13.12 -10.17 12.57
C LEU A 201 14.08 -11.33 12.90
N GLU A 202 15.25 -11.35 12.25
CA GLU A 202 16.27 -12.37 12.54
C GLU A 202 17.03 -12.03 13.82
N ASP A 203 17.56 -13.03 14.52
CA ASP A 203 18.28 -12.84 15.79
C ASP A 203 19.57 -12.04 15.54
N GLU A 204 19.57 -10.80 16.02
CA GLU A 204 20.62 -9.82 15.76
C GLU A 204 21.86 -9.99 16.68
N ASP A 205 21.75 -10.83 17.73
CA ASP A 205 22.84 -11.08 18.68
C ASP A 205 23.84 -12.15 18.18
N ASP A 206 23.48 -12.90 17.13
CA ASP A 206 24.35 -13.90 16.53
C ASP A 206 25.38 -13.28 15.56
N ARG A 207 26.53 -12.87 16.10
CA ARG A 207 27.68 -12.40 15.31
C ARG A 207 28.43 -13.52 14.55
N ARG A 208 28.01 -14.79 14.67
CA ARG A 208 28.73 -15.93 14.07
C ARG A 208 28.42 -16.12 12.59
N SER A 209 27.34 -15.52 12.08
CA SER A 209 26.95 -15.57 10.66
C SER A 209 26.44 -14.22 10.16
N LYS A 210 26.63 -13.97 8.86
CA LYS A 210 26.01 -12.83 8.16
C LYS A 210 24.58 -13.24 7.79
N HIS A 211 23.63 -12.87 8.63
CA HIS A 211 22.21 -13.13 8.43
C HIS A 211 21.56 -12.07 7.51
N CYS A 212 20.35 -12.35 7.05
CA CYS A 212 19.53 -11.37 6.33
C CYS A 212 18.92 -10.40 7.34
N GLU A 213 18.53 -9.19 6.92
CA GLU A 213 18.06 -8.17 7.88
C GLU A 213 16.72 -8.59 8.52
N PHE A 214 15.86 -9.29 7.76
CA PHE A 214 14.65 -9.94 8.25
C PHE A 214 14.14 -10.95 7.21
N ALA A 215 13.22 -11.81 7.62
CA ALA A 215 12.43 -12.66 6.73
C ALA A 215 11.03 -12.09 6.52
N ALA A 216 10.46 -12.33 5.34
CA ALA A 216 9.09 -11.97 5.00
C ALA A 216 8.28 -13.23 4.67
N ILE A 217 7.10 -13.36 5.26
CA ILE A 217 6.19 -14.49 5.02
C ILE A 217 4.91 -13.94 4.41
N ASN A 218 4.57 -14.37 3.19
CA ASN A 218 3.31 -13.98 2.59
C ASN A 218 2.16 -14.62 3.38
N ARG A 219 1.23 -13.82 3.92
CA ARG A 219 0.15 -14.34 4.77
C ARG A 219 -0.82 -15.27 4.04
N SER A 220 -1.00 -15.08 2.73
CA SER A 220 -1.94 -15.87 1.94
C SER A 220 -1.36 -17.21 1.48
N SER A 221 -0.10 -17.23 1.03
CA SER A 221 0.55 -18.43 0.48
C SER A 221 1.43 -19.16 1.50
N GLY A 222 1.79 -18.52 2.61
CA GLY A 222 2.73 -19.05 3.61
C GLY A 222 4.19 -19.09 3.15
N LYS A 223 4.50 -18.63 1.93
CA LYS A 223 5.86 -18.64 1.39
C LYS A 223 6.74 -17.68 2.17
N ARG A 224 7.91 -18.18 2.56
CA ARG A 224 8.94 -17.45 3.30
C ARG A 224 10.07 -17.00 2.38
N TYR A 225 10.49 -15.76 2.56
CA TYR A 225 11.58 -15.14 1.82
C TYR A 225 12.59 -14.52 2.77
N SER A 226 13.87 -14.60 2.43
CA SER A 226 14.91 -13.81 3.08
C SER A 226 15.04 -12.45 2.39
N VAL A 227 15.07 -11.37 3.16
CA VAL A 227 15.08 -10.00 2.62
C VAL A 227 16.45 -9.35 2.80
N GLU A 228 16.94 -8.73 1.74
CA GLU A 228 18.09 -7.84 1.79
C GLU A 228 17.75 -6.52 1.11
N ALA A 229 17.97 -5.39 1.80
CA ALA A 229 17.81 -4.06 1.25
C ALA A 229 19.13 -3.29 1.26
N LYS A 230 19.51 -2.72 0.12
CA LYS A 230 20.70 -1.86 -0.01
C LYS A 230 20.43 -0.65 -0.90
N MET A 231 20.64 0.53 -0.33
CA MET A 231 20.67 1.78 -1.07
C MET A 231 22.11 2.20 -1.38
N ARG A 232 22.37 2.61 -2.63
CA ARG A 232 23.67 3.19 -3.01
C ARG A 232 23.98 4.41 -2.15
N SER A 233 25.16 4.41 -1.52
CA SER A 233 25.67 5.58 -0.79
C SER A 233 26.25 6.62 -1.75
N VAL A 234 25.84 7.88 -1.55
CA VAL A 234 26.22 9.01 -2.38
C VAL A 234 26.73 10.12 -1.48
N ASN A 235 27.92 10.65 -1.77
CA ASN A 235 28.50 11.73 -0.98
C ASN A 235 27.54 12.94 -0.87
N GLY A 236 27.34 13.44 0.34
CA GLY A 236 26.50 14.59 0.64
C GLY A 236 25.02 14.28 0.82
N LEU A 237 24.59 13.02 0.65
CA LEU A 237 23.19 12.63 0.81
C LEU A 237 22.98 11.73 2.01
N LEU A 238 21.86 11.96 2.72
CA LEU A 238 21.39 11.09 3.81
C LEU A 238 22.48 10.77 4.86
N GLY A 239 23.29 11.78 5.18
CA GLY A 239 24.37 11.68 6.18
C GLY A 239 25.71 11.20 5.66
N LYS A 240 25.81 10.76 4.39
CA LYS A 240 27.06 10.27 3.78
C LYS A 240 28.05 11.37 3.45
N THR A 241 29.32 11.04 3.56
CA THR A 241 30.48 11.91 3.39
C THR A 241 31.37 11.42 2.24
N GLU A 242 32.50 12.10 2.00
CA GLU A 242 33.52 11.62 1.05
C GLU A 242 34.15 10.29 1.45
N MET A 243 34.16 9.96 2.76
CA MET A 243 34.76 8.73 3.27
C MET A 243 33.90 7.50 3.02
N ASP A 244 32.57 7.65 3.06
CA ASP A 244 31.61 6.55 3.03
C ASP A 244 30.53 6.69 1.94
N GLY A 245 30.60 7.74 1.12
CA GLY A 245 29.73 8.01 -0.01
C GLY A 245 30.45 7.87 -1.35
N GLY A 246 29.76 7.30 -2.34
CA GLY A 246 30.25 7.18 -3.71
C GLY A 246 29.99 8.44 -4.55
N SER A 247 30.63 8.51 -5.72
CA SER A 247 30.37 9.56 -6.71
C SER A 247 28.97 9.42 -7.30
N ASP A 248 28.26 10.55 -7.45
CA ASP A 248 26.94 10.56 -8.06
C ASP A 248 26.98 10.34 -9.59
N LYS A 249 28.15 10.52 -10.22
CA LYS A 249 28.35 10.38 -11.68
C LYS A 249 28.22 8.94 -12.20
N LYS A 250 28.26 7.94 -11.32
CA LYS A 250 28.22 6.50 -11.68
C LYS A 250 27.12 5.76 -10.91
N PRO A 251 25.85 5.99 -11.23
CA PRO A 251 24.73 5.45 -10.44
C PRO A 251 24.62 3.94 -10.42
N LEU A 252 25.10 3.26 -11.45
CA LEU A 252 25.13 1.79 -11.48
C LEU A 252 26.44 1.18 -10.96
N GLY A 253 27.34 2.00 -10.39
CA GLY A 253 28.69 1.59 -9.98
C GLY A 253 28.71 0.52 -8.89
N LYS A 254 27.74 0.55 -7.97
CA LYS A 254 27.63 -0.39 -6.83
C LYS A 254 26.59 -1.49 -7.02
N LEU A 255 25.80 -1.45 -8.10
CA LEU A 255 24.70 -2.39 -8.34
C LEU A 255 25.12 -3.86 -8.20
N ILE A 256 26.16 -4.26 -8.95
CA ILE A 256 26.64 -5.66 -8.92
C ILE A 256 27.35 -5.99 -7.61
N THR A 257 28.01 -5.03 -6.97
CA THR A 257 28.62 -5.24 -5.65
C THR A 257 27.56 -5.55 -4.59
N HIS A 258 26.47 -4.78 -4.56
CA HIS A 258 25.36 -5.02 -3.63
C HIS A 258 24.66 -6.34 -3.93
N LEU A 259 24.38 -6.62 -5.21
CA LEU A 259 23.76 -7.87 -5.64
C LEU A 259 24.62 -9.09 -5.26
N HIS A 260 25.92 -9.08 -5.60
CA HIS A 260 26.84 -10.17 -5.24
C HIS A 260 26.91 -10.35 -3.72
N GLY A 261 27.08 -9.25 -2.97
CA GLY A 261 27.18 -9.30 -1.51
C GLY A 261 25.93 -9.91 -0.86
N ALA A 262 24.75 -9.63 -1.41
CA ALA A 262 23.49 -10.19 -0.94
C ALA A 262 23.32 -11.67 -1.31
N LEU A 263 23.63 -12.04 -2.56
CA LEU A 263 23.55 -13.43 -3.03
C LEU A 263 24.52 -14.36 -2.29
N SER A 264 25.69 -13.85 -1.88
CA SER A 264 26.70 -14.61 -1.14
C SER A 264 26.36 -14.85 0.34
N LYS A 265 25.25 -14.28 0.85
CA LYS A 265 24.79 -14.58 2.21
C LYS A 265 24.08 -15.95 2.24
N PRO A 266 24.32 -16.77 3.27
CA PRO A 266 23.53 -17.97 3.51
C PRO A 266 22.04 -17.60 3.62
N SER A 267 21.17 -18.38 2.97
CA SER A 267 19.72 -18.25 3.14
C SER A 267 19.07 -19.62 3.08
N ALA A 268 18.02 -19.80 3.88
CA ALA A 268 17.21 -21.01 3.91
C ALA A 268 16.07 -21.02 2.88
N GLY A 269 15.92 -19.95 2.07
CA GLY A 269 14.78 -19.81 1.16
C GLY A 269 15.02 -18.86 -0.01
N MET A 270 13.94 -18.56 -0.73
CA MET A 270 13.97 -17.61 -1.85
C MET A 270 14.31 -16.20 -1.36
N ARG A 271 15.05 -15.46 -2.18
CA ARG A 271 15.58 -14.14 -1.82
C ARG A 271 14.76 -13.03 -2.45
N LEU A 272 14.40 -12.02 -1.65
CA LEU A 272 13.92 -10.71 -2.11
C LEU A 272 15.07 -9.71 -1.93
N LEU A 273 15.67 -9.26 -3.03
CA LEU A 273 16.83 -8.38 -3.03
C LEU A 273 16.45 -7.00 -3.54
N PHE A 274 16.45 -6.01 -2.66
CA PHE A 274 16.10 -4.63 -2.97
C PHE A 274 17.38 -3.82 -3.13
N VAL A 275 17.64 -3.32 -4.34
CA VAL A 275 18.82 -2.51 -4.63
C VAL A 275 18.40 -1.16 -5.17
N ASP A 276 18.48 -0.14 -4.31
CA ASP A 276 18.22 1.23 -4.70
C ASP A 276 19.46 1.87 -5.33
N ILE A 277 19.30 2.33 -6.56
CA ILE A 277 20.38 2.98 -7.30
C ILE A 277 20.63 4.42 -6.83
N ASN A 278 19.73 5.00 -6.02
CA ASN A 278 19.78 6.35 -5.47
C ASN A 278 20.34 7.34 -6.49
N ALA A 279 19.76 7.42 -7.68
CA ALA A 279 20.22 8.25 -8.78
C ALA A 279 19.40 9.54 -8.85
N PRO A 280 19.99 10.65 -9.36
CA PRO A 280 19.20 11.78 -9.82
C PRO A 280 18.09 11.31 -10.76
N MET A 281 16.94 11.95 -10.67
CA MET A 281 15.76 11.57 -11.45
C MET A 281 15.33 12.73 -12.34
N ASP A 282 14.90 12.39 -13.55
CA ASP A 282 14.24 13.34 -14.43
C ASP A 282 12.82 13.60 -13.87
N PRO A 283 12.42 14.85 -13.62
CA PRO A 283 11.05 15.17 -13.22
C PRO A 283 9.98 14.73 -14.23
N ALA A 284 10.35 14.46 -15.49
CA ALA A 284 9.44 14.02 -16.54
C ALA A 284 9.15 12.50 -16.55
N VAL A 285 9.65 11.74 -15.56
CA VAL A 285 9.36 10.30 -15.45
C VAL A 285 7.86 10.08 -15.23
N SER A 286 7.26 9.21 -16.05
CA SER A 286 5.87 8.75 -15.94
C SER A 286 5.79 7.24 -16.15
N GLU A 287 4.59 6.66 -16.04
CA GLU A 287 4.35 5.25 -16.40
C GLU A 287 4.73 4.95 -17.86
N GLU A 288 4.49 5.90 -18.76
CA GLU A 288 4.82 5.80 -20.20
C GLU A 288 6.31 6.05 -20.49
N VAL A 289 7.03 6.73 -19.60
CA VAL A 289 8.44 7.11 -19.79
C VAL A 289 9.31 6.41 -18.77
N ARG A 290 9.65 5.15 -19.06
CA ARG A 290 10.59 4.37 -18.24
C ARG A 290 11.99 5.00 -18.26
N PRO A 291 12.63 5.22 -17.09
CA PRO A 291 13.97 5.81 -17.06
C PRO A 291 15.02 4.88 -17.69
N ALA A 292 15.80 5.39 -18.65
CA ALA A 292 16.85 4.63 -19.34
C ALA A 292 17.89 3.97 -18.39
N ILE A 293 18.09 4.55 -17.20
CA ILE A 293 18.98 4.00 -16.18
C ILE A 293 18.49 2.65 -15.64
N ILE A 294 17.18 2.42 -15.59
CA ILE A 294 16.60 1.15 -15.15
C ILE A 294 16.85 0.06 -16.19
N ASP A 295 16.76 0.39 -17.47
CA ASP A 295 17.07 -0.56 -18.55
C ASP A 295 18.56 -0.92 -18.55
N ALA A 296 19.42 0.06 -18.32
CA ALA A 296 20.85 -0.18 -18.14
C ALA A 296 21.15 -1.04 -16.91
N ALA A 297 20.45 -0.83 -15.79
CA ALA A 297 20.56 -1.66 -14.60
C ALA A 297 20.11 -3.10 -14.86
N THR A 298 18.95 -3.27 -15.51
CA THR A 298 18.38 -4.55 -15.93
C THR A 298 19.37 -5.33 -16.80
N LYS A 299 19.91 -4.71 -17.86
CA LYS A 299 20.92 -5.33 -18.74
C LYS A 299 22.17 -5.75 -17.97
N LYS A 300 22.60 -4.95 -16.97
CA LYS A 300 23.77 -5.27 -16.15
C LYS A 300 23.54 -6.50 -15.26
N ILE A 301 22.35 -6.66 -14.70
CA ILE A 301 21.98 -7.85 -13.93
C ILE A 301 21.96 -9.08 -14.84
N ILE A 302 21.30 -9.00 -16.00
CA ILE A 302 21.24 -10.11 -16.98
C ILE A 302 22.64 -10.55 -17.40
N HIS A 303 23.52 -9.60 -17.73
CA HIS A 303 24.91 -9.91 -18.07
C HIS A 303 25.66 -10.57 -16.90
N TYR A 304 25.36 -10.16 -15.67
CA TYR A 304 25.99 -10.70 -14.48
C TYR A 304 25.60 -12.15 -14.18
N GLU A 305 24.41 -12.60 -14.59
CA GLU A 305 23.98 -14.00 -14.41
C GLU A 305 24.94 -15.02 -15.05
N GLY A 306 25.48 -14.66 -16.22
CA GLY A 306 26.47 -15.47 -16.96
C GLY A 306 27.91 -15.31 -16.47
N ASN A 307 28.15 -14.51 -15.44
CA ASN A 307 29.48 -14.34 -14.87
C ASN A 307 29.87 -15.59 -14.05
N PRO A 308 31.04 -16.22 -14.28
CA PRO A 308 31.47 -17.39 -13.52
C PRO A 308 31.67 -17.15 -12.01
N GLN A 309 31.83 -15.90 -11.59
CA GLN A 309 31.95 -15.50 -10.18
C GLN A 309 30.60 -15.17 -9.53
N ALA A 310 29.50 -15.18 -10.28
CA ALA A 310 28.18 -14.98 -9.71
C ALA A 310 27.79 -16.19 -8.85
N PRO A 311 27.32 -15.98 -7.61
CA PRO A 311 26.85 -17.07 -6.76
C PRO A 311 25.77 -17.90 -7.46
N ASP A 312 25.77 -19.21 -7.20
CA ASP A 312 24.80 -20.13 -7.78
C ASP A 312 23.46 -20.12 -7.05
N GLU A 313 22.75 -19.01 -7.21
CA GLU A 313 21.56 -18.68 -6.44
C GLU A 313 20.49 -18.06 -7.32
N THR A 314 19.23 -18.19 -6.91
CA THR A 314 18.08 -17.52 -7.54
C THR A 314 17.53 -16.44 -6.63
N ALA A 315 17.08 -15.32 -7.22
CA ALA A 315 16.49 -14.23 -6.44
C ALA A 315 15.50 -13.41 -7.25
N TYR A 316 14.50 -12.85 -6.57
CA TYR A 316 13.73 -11.72 -7.08
C TYR A 316 14.47 -10.44 -6.73
N VAL A 317 14.90 -9.70 -7.75
CA VAL A 317 15.65 -8.46 -7.56
C VAL A 317 14.77 -7.26 -7.89
N PHE A 318 14.59 -6.37 -6.94
CA PHE A 318 13.88 -5.10 -7.11
C PHE A 318 14.91 -4.00 -7.29
N ILE A 319 15.07 -3.53 -8.53
CA ILE A 319 15.85 -2.33 -8.81
C ILE A 319 14.95 -1.15 -8.50
N THR A 320 15.30 -0.36 -7.49
CA THR A 320 14.54 0.84 -7.14
C THR A 320 15.33 2.12 -7.41
N ASN A 321 14.62 3.22 -7.61
CA ASN A 321 15.18 4.56 -7.47
C ASN A 321 14.21 5.44 -6.66
N VAL A 322 14.47 5.57 -5.37
CA VAL A 322 13.69 6.38 -4.42
C VAL A 322 14.38 7.74 -4.25
N ALA A 323 14.09 8.67 -5.16
CA ALA A 323 14.78 9.96 -5.25
C ALA A 323 14.12 11.10 -4.45
N VAL A 324 13.10 10.82 -3.63
CA VAL A 324 12.32 11.83 -2.89
C VAL A 324 13.17 12.75 -2.00
N HIS A 325 14.24 12.22 -1.40
CA HIS A 325 15.17 12.98 -0.56
C HIS A 325 16.05 13.97 -1.33
N ARG A 326 16.12 13.85 -2.66
CA ARG A 326 16.86 14.74 -3.55
C ARG A 326 16.03 15.92 -4.04
N TYR A 327 14.70 15.79 -3.99
CA TYR A 327 13.75 16.73 -4.57
C TYR A 327 12.58 16.98 -3.61
N LEU A 328 12.86 17.68 -2.52
CA LEU A 328 11.90 17.88 -1.42
C LEU A 328 10.63 18.61 -1.85
N ASP A 329 10.71 19.52 -2.83
CA ASP A 329 9.58 20.35 -3.27
C ASP A 329 8.85 19.80 -4.50
N LEU A 330 9.32 18.68 -5.08
CA LEU A 330 8.71 18.08 -6.28
C LEU A 330 7.76 16.93 -5.90
N PRO A 331 6.78 16.60 -6.76
CA PRO A 331 5.99 15.39 -6.62
C PRO A 331 6.90 14.16 -6.46
N PRO A 332 6.59 13.24 -5.53
CA PRO A 332 7.44 12.10 -5.28
C PRO A 332 7.35 11.11 -6.44
N VAL A 333 8.49 10.60 -6.87
CA VAL A 333 8.55 9.55 -7.89
C VAL A 333 9.30 8.36 -7.32
N PHE A 334 8.63 7.20 -7.40
CA PHE A 334 9.15 5.91 -7.00
C PHE A 334 9.26 5.04 -8.24
N VAL A 335 10.48 4.74 -8.65
CA VAL A 335 10.71 3.82 -9.77
C VAL A 335 11.06 2.45 -9.20
N VAL A 336 10.31 1.44 -9.61
CA VAL A 336 10.49 0.05 -9.16
C VAL A 336 10.49 -0.85 -10.39
N ALA A 337 11.54 -1.64 -10.54
CA ALA A 337 11.67 -2.62 -11.61
C ALA A 337 12.06 -3.97 -11.02
N PRO A 338 11.09 -4.87 -10.77
CA PRO A 338 11.39 -6.23 -10.36
C PRO A 338 11.98 -7.01 -11.55
N ILE A 339 12.95 -7.88 -11.32
CA ILE A 339 13.52 -8.78 -12.33
C ILE A 339 13.97 -10.08 -11.66
N GLY A 340 13.80 -11.21 -12.35
CA GLY A 340 14.30 -12.49 -11.88
C GLY A 340 15.80 -12.61 -12.12
N PHE A 341 16.59 -12.84 -11.07
CA PHE A 341 17.97 -13.31 -11.19
C PHE A 341 17.96 -14.83 -11.30
N ARG A 342 18.26 -15.35 -12.50
CA ARG A 342 18.14 -16.79 -12.84
C ARG A 342 16.73 -17.37 -12.63
N ILE A 343 15.70 -16.53 -12.76
CA ILE A 343 14.28 -16.94 -12.80
C ILE A 343 13.75 -16.58 -14.20
N PRO A 344 13.79 -17.52 -15.16
CA PRO A 344 13.60 -17.22 -16.58
C PRO A 344 12.17 -16.77 -16.92
N ASP A 345 11.20 -17.13 -16.09
CA ASP A 345 9.78 -16.80 -16.27
C ASP A 345 9.33 -15.61 -15.41
N PHE A 346 10.25 -14.81 -14.85
CA PHE A 346 9.90 -13.63 -14.04
C PHE A 346 10.49 -12.32 -14.60
N ASN A 347 9.61 -11.51 -15.18
CA ASN A 347 9.86 -10.17 -15.72
C ASN A 347 11.17 -10.05 -16.51
N ARG A 348 11.35 -10.95 -17.48
CA ARG A 348 12.53 -11.01 -18.33
C ARG A 348 12.26 -10.30 -19.67
N PRO A 349 13.26 -9.64 -20.28
CA PRO A 349 13.12 -9.13 -21.63
C PRO A 349 12.96 -10.29 -22.62
N GLY A 350 12.01 -10.16 -23.55
CA GLY A 350 11.74 -11.17 -24.56
C GLY A 350 10.35 -10.98 -25.16
N GLU A 351 10.07 -11.73 -26.22
CA GLU A 351 8.74 -11.90 -26.78
C GLU A 351 8.09 -13.12 -26.13
N TYR A 352 6.81 -13.01 -25.78
CA TYR A 352 6.04 -14.04 -25.09
C TYR A 352 4.69 -14.22 -25.78
N GLY A 353 4.17 -15.45 -25.78
CA GLY A 353 2.73 -15.64 -26.02
C GLY A 353 1.91 -14.97 -24.91
N LEU A 354 0.71 -14.47 -25.22
CA LEU A 354 -0.14 -13.79 -24.23
C LEU A 354 -0.50 -14.72 -23.07
N ALA A 355 -0.87 -15.97 -23.36
CA ALA A 355 -1.16 -16.97 -22.34
C ALA A 355 0.09 -17.38 -21.54
N GLU A 356 1.26 -17.43 -22.18
CA GLU A 356 2.53 -17.70 -21.49
C GLU A 356 2.86 -16.58 -20.49
N LYS A 357 2.82 -15.33 -20.93
CA LYS A 357 2.99 -14.13 -20.11
C LYS A 357 2.00 -14.11 -18.95
N TYR A 358 0.73 -14.42 -19.21
CA TYR A 358 -0.31 -14.46 -18.18
C TYR A 358 -0.02 -15.52 -17.12
N ARG A 359 0.30 -16.75 -17.50
CA ARG A 359 0.64 -17.81 -16.54
C ARG A 359 1.87 -17.45 -15.71
N ALA A 360 2.89 -16.86 -16.33
CA ALA A 360 4.07 -16.35 -15.64
C ALA A 360 3.71 -15.26 -14.62
N ASP A 361 2.88 -14.29 -15.01
CA ASP A 361 2.46 -13.21 -14.12
C ASP A 361 1.60 -13.72 -12.96
N GLN A 362 0.67 -14.66 -13.21
CA GLN A 362 -0.12 -15.30 -12.15
C GLN A 362 0.75 -16.08 -11.17
N LYS A 363 1.74 -16.84 -11.67
CA LYS A 363 2.68 -17.61 -10.84
C LYS A 363 3.44 -16.72 -9.85
N HIS A 364 3.78 -15.50 -10.28
CA HIS A 364 4.58 -14.55 -9.52
C HIS A 364 3.79 -13.35 -9.00
N LYS A 365 2.45 -13.43 -8.97
CA LYS A 365 1.56 -12.32 -8.60
C LYS A 365 1.95 -11.68 -7.27
N GLU A 366 2.23 -12.48 -6.25
CA GLU A 366 2.60 -12.01 -4.91
C GLU A 366 3.91 -11.19 -4.88
N ILE A 367 4.77 -11.34 -5.90
CA ILE A 367 6.01 -10.58 -6.06
C ILE A 367 5.73 -9.26 -6.77
N PHE A 368 4.81 -9.24 -7.74
CA PHE A 368 4.33 -8.00 -8.35
C PHE A 368 3.58 -7.13 -7.33
N ASP A 369 2.81 -7.74 -6.42
CA ASP A 369 2.12 -7.02 -5.33
C ASP A 369 3.13 -6.26 -4.43
N ILE A 370 4.37 -6.77 -4.25
CA ILE A 370 5.45 -6.04 -3.55
C ILE A 370 5.90 -4.82 -4.36
N ALA A 371 6.06 -4.97 -5.68
CA ALA A 371 6.48 -3.87 -6.55
C ALA A 371 5.44 -2.74 -6.56
N ASP A 372 4.15 -3.09 -6.60
CA ASP A 372 3.04 -2.15 -6.49
C ASP A 372 3.05 -1.44 -5.14
N ALA A 373 3.25 -2.17 -4.04
CA ALA A 373 3.33 -1.58 -2.70
C ALA A 373 4.53 -0.65 -2.52
N LEU A 374 5.67 -0.94 -3.19
CA LEU A 374 6.84 -0.07 -3.22
C LEU A 374 6.56 1.21 -4.03
N ALA A 375 5.98 1.08 -5.23
CA ALA A 375 5.60 2.22 -6.06
C ALA A 375 4.58 3.13 -5.35
N ALA A 376 3.68 2.53 -4.55
CA ALA A 376 2.72 3.23 -3.72
C ALA A 376 3.29 3.78 -2.39
N SER A 377 4.60 3.72 -2.15
CA SER A 377 5.21 4.26 -0.92
C SER A 377 5.09 5.78 -0.78
N GLY A 378 4.69 6.47 -1.86
CA GLY A 378 4.30 7.88 -1.84
C GLY A 378 2.90 8.14 -1.28
N LYS A 379 2.15 7.10 -0.91
CA LYS A 379 0.79 7.18 -0.39
C LYS A 379 0.76 6.70 1.06
N PHE A 380 0.03 7.41 1.90
CA PHE A 380 -0.28 7.00 3.26
C PHE A 380 -1.70 7.39 3.64
N PRO A 381 -2.30 6.75 4.66
CA PRO A 381 -3.70 6.95 4.99
C PRO A 381 -4.01 8.39 5.39
N THR A 382 -5.17 8.87 4.97
CA THR A 382 -5.70 10.19 5.35
C THR A 382 -6.68 10.08 6.49
N THR A 383 -7.50 9.03 6.49
CA THR A 383 -8.53 8.73 7.51
C THR A 383 -8.07 7.59 8.42
N PHE A 384 -8.70 7.48 9.59
CA PHE A 384 -8.33 6.47 10.59
C PHE A 384 -8.98 5.10 10.33
N ASP A 385 -10.20 5.09 9.81
CA ASP A 385 -11.02 3.87 9.63
C ASP A 385 -10.92 3.29 8.21
N GLY A 386 -10.20 3.97 7.29
CA GLY A 386 -10.08 3.57 5.90
C GLY A 386 -11.20 4.05 5.00
N SER A 387 -12.14 4.84 5.53
CA SER A 387 -13.17 5.49 4.72
C SER A 387 -12.57 6.57 3.83
N LEU A 388 -13.32 7.00 2.81
CA LEU A 388 -12.85 7.97 1.84
C LEU A 388 -12.69 9.36 2.48
N PRO A 389 -11.65 10.14 2.13
CA PRO A 389 -11.51 11.52 2.59
C PRO A 389 -12.74 12.39 2.30
N SER A 390 -13.36 12.23 1.12
CA SER A 390 -14.58 12.99 0.77
C SER A 390 -15.79 12.61 1.61
N ASP A 391 -15.84 11.40 2.19
CA ASP A 391 -16.90 10.99 3.12
C ASP A 391 -16.77 11.69 4.49
N ASN A 392 -15.56 12.10 4.90
CA ASN A 392 -15.28 12.66 6.24
C ASN A 392 -15.07 14.18 6.26
N PHE A 393 -14.48 14.71 5.19
CA PHE A 393 -14.02 16.10 5.10
C PHE A 393 -14.68 16.86 3.95
N GLY A 394 -15.50 16.19 3.13
CA GLY A 394 -16.20 16.80 2.01
C GLY A 394 -17.38 17.68 2.46
N ASN A 395 -17.71 18.68 1.63
CA ASN A 395 -18.85 19.57 1.84
C ASN A 395 -20.17 19.03 1.23
N GLN A 396 -20.15 17.86 0.58
CA GLN A 396 -21.31 17.29 -0.11
C GLN A 396 -22.01 16.22 0.73
N SER A 397 -23.26 15.95 0.35
CA SER A 397 -24.07 14.81 0.77
C SER A 397 -23.27 13.51 0.74
N GLN A 398 -23.61 12.59 1.65
CA GLN A 398 -23.04 11.25 1.73
C GLN A 398 -22.93 10.58 0.34
N ARG A 399 -21.78 9.98 0.05
CA ARG A 399 -21.52 9.21 -1.18
C ARG A 399 -22.66 8.25 -1.49
N LEU A 400 -23.07 8.22 -2.76
CA LEU A 400 -24.10 7.31 -3.25
C LEU A 400 -23.61 5.86 -3.20
N ARG A 401 -24.47 4.96 -2.73
CA ARG A 401 -24.23 3.52 -2.68
C ARG A 401 -25.34 2.77 -3.41
N ILE A 402 -24.96 1.78 -4.20
CA ILE A 402 -25.91 0.93 -4.91
C ILE A 402 -26.69 0.08 -3.90
N GLY A 403 -27.98 -0.11 -4.17
CA GLY A 403 -28.93 -0.75 -3.25
C GLY A 403 -29.48 0.17 -2.15
N GLN A 404 -28.90 1.34 -1.92
CA GLN A 404 -29.40 2.31 -0.94
C GLN A 404 -30.49 3.23 -1.52
N THR A 405 -31.36 3.73 -0.65
CA THR A 405 -32.49 4.60 -1.02
C THR A 405 -32.23 6.02 -0.57
N TYR A 406 -32.38 6.97 -1.49
CA TYR A 406 -32.10 8.38 -1.28
C TYR A 406 -33.31 9.25 -1.63
N HIS A 407 -33.36 10.45 -1.05
CA HIS A 407 -34.24 11.54 -1.48
C HIS A 407 -33.43 12.52 -2.33
N PHE A 408 -33.70 12.51 -3.64
CA PHE A 408 -33.10 13.39 -4.62
C PHE A 408 -33.90 14.68 -4.72
N SER A 409 -33.56 15.66 -3.87
CA SER A 409 -34.30 16.92 -3.71
C SER A 409 -34.47 17.72 -5.00
N ASP A 410 -33.45 17.70 -5.87
CA ASP A 410 -33.41 18.54 -7.08
C ASP A 410 -34.01 17.86 -8.32
N ALA A 411 -34.42 16.60 -8.21
CA ALA A 411 -34.85 15.82 -9.38
C ALA A 411 -36.29 16.13 -9.83
N ALA A 412 -37.13 16.67 -8.94
CA ALA A 412 -38.51 17.06 -9.23
C ALA A 412 -39.04 18.03 -8.15
N PRO A 413 -40.12 18.79 -8.39
CA PRO A 413 -40.79 19.54 -7.34
C PRO A 413 -41.23 18.62 -6.18
N GLY A 414 -40.71 18.85 -4.98
CA GLY A 414 -40.91 17.98 -3.80
C GLY A 414 -39.85 16.89 -3.61
N GLY A 415 -38.87 16.83 -4.51
CA GLY A 415 -37.84 15.80 -4.57
C GLY A 415 -38.39 14.43 -4.93
N LEU A 416 -37.49 13.46 -5.04
CA LEU A 416 -37.78 12.15 -5.57
C LEU A 416 -37.11 11.09 -4.71
N ILE A 417 -37.88 10.12 -4.22
CA ILE A 417 -37.34 8.98 -3.47
C ILE A 417 -37.06 7.85 -4.46
N GLY A 418 -35.86 7.28 -4.41
CA GLY A 418 -35.50 6.13 -5.24
C GLY A 418 -34.34 5.31 -4.68
N THR A 419 -34.39 4.00 -4.95
CA THR A 419 -33.30 3.07 -4.67
C THR A 419 -32.33 3.01 -5.83
N VAL A 420 -31.04 3.25 -5.58
CA VAL A 420 -30.00 3.22 -6.61
C VAL A 420 -29.82 1.78 -7.10
N GLN A 421 -29.96 1.55 -8.40
CA GLN A 421 -29.77 0.25 -9.05
C GLN A 421 -28.41 0.15 -9.72
N SER A 422 -27.91 1.26 -10.28
CA SER A 422 -26.57 1.35 -10.85
C SER A 422 -26.10 2.81 -10.87
N ALA A 423 -24.79 3.03 -10.79
CA ALA A 423 -24.19 4.34 -10.95
C ALA A 423 -22.94 4.24 -11.85
N ASN A 424 -22.78 5.17 -12.78
CA ASN A 424 -21.62 5.23 -13.67
C ASN A 424 -21.13 6.67 -13.79
N VAL A 425 -19.81 6.88 -13.80
CA VAL A 425 -19.22 8.22 -13.92
C VAL A 425 -18.73 8.46 -15.33
N ILE A 426 -19.15 9.58 -15.92
CA ILE A 426 -18.54 10.11 -17.14
C ILE A 426 -17.38 11.01 -16.72
N GLU A 427 -16.16 10.47 -16.75
CA GLU A 427 -14.94 11.11 -16.23
C GLU A 427 -14.65 12.47 -16.87
N SER A 428 -14.85 12.60 -18.19
CA SER A 428 -14.67 13.86 -18.93
C SER A 428 -15.61 14.97 -18.48
N LYS A 429 -16.74 14.62 -17.86
CA LYS A 429 -17.74 15.56 -17.33
C LYS A 429 -17.74 15.65 -15.81
N LYS A 430 -16.98 14.78 -15.11
CA LYS A 430 -17.04 14.60 -13.65
C LYS A 430 -18.49 14.49 -13.14
N THR A 431 -19.32 13.73 -13.86
CA THR A 431 -20.76 13.61 -13.60
C THR A 431 -21.10 12.15 -13.41
N VAL A 432 -21.78 11.83 -12.31
CA VAL A 432 -22.36 10.51 -12.08
C VAL A 432 -23.74 10.46 -12.72
N TYR A 433 -24.02 9.39 -13.45
CA TYR A 433 -25.34 9.04 -13.97
C TYR A 433 -25.88 7.87 -13.15
N ILE A 434 -27.08 8.04 -12.62
CA ILE A 434 -27.67 7.18 -11.61
C ILE A 434 -28.95 6.60 -12.18
N LEU A 435 -29.05 5.27 -12.23
CA LEU A 435 -30.33 4.60 -12.47
C LEU A 435 -30.98 4.34 -11.11
N ALA A 436 -32.10 5.00 -10.83
CA ALA A 436 -32.86 4.83 -9.60
C ALA A 436 -34.21 4.19 -9.88
N LYS A 437 -34.65 3.30 -8.99
CA LYS A 437 -35.98 2.70 -9.01
C LYS A 437 -36.85 3.36 -7.94
N THR A 438 -37.94 3.97 -8.37
CA THR A 438 -38.91 4.61 -7.46
C THR A 438 -39.73 3.55 -6.70
N PRO A 439 -40.36 3.90 -5.57
CA PRO A 439 -41.28 3.00 -4.85
C PRO A 439 -42.41 2.44 -5.72
N ASN A 440 -42.82 3.18 -6.76
CA ASN A 440 -43.87 2.77 -7.70
C ASN A 440 -43.37 1.81 -8.80
N GLY A 441 -42.09 1.40 -8.76
CA GLY A 441 -41.48 0.47 -9.71
C GLY A 441 -40.91 1.11 -10.97
N ASN A 442 -41.12 2.41 -11.21
CA ASN A 442 -40.55 3.12 -12.35
C ASN A 442 -39.04 3.30 -12.19
N CYS A 443 -38.31 3.06 -13.28
CA CYS A 443 -36.88 3.35 -13.38
C CYS A 443 -36.67 4.72 -14.03
N ILE A 444 -35.73 5.47 -13.47
CA ILE A 444 -35.43 6.85 -13.86
C ILE A 444 -33.91 7.05 -13.89
N ILE A 445 -33.45 7.89 -14.81
CA ILE A 445 -32.04 8.26 -14.90
C ILE A 445 -31.89 9.68 -14.35
N LEU A 446 -31.03 9.81 -13.35
CA LEU A 446 -30.61 11.08 -12.77
C LEU A 446 -29.15 11.33 -13.11
N SER A 447 -28.73 12.59 -13.03
CA SER A 447 -27.32 12.95 -13.11
C SER A 447 -26.95 13.98 -12.07
N GLU A 448 -25.76 13.84 -11.51
CA GLU A 448 -25.23 14.75 -10.49
C GLU A 448 -23.76 15.05 -10.78
N ARG A 449 -23.36 16.32 -10.64
CA ARG A 449 -21.97 16.71 -10.78
C ARG A 449 -21.22 16.39 -9.49
N MET A 450 -20.10 15.68 -9.62
CA MET A 450 -19.26 15.32 -8.48
C MET A 450 -18.42 16.52 -8.05
N SER A 451 -18.20 16.67 -6.74
CA SER A 451 -17.14 17.55 -6.23
C SER A 451 -15.75 17.06 -6.67
N GLU A 452 -14.75 17.94 -6.64
CA GLU A 452 -13.36 17.55 -6.94
C GLU A 452 -12.82 16.49 -5.97
N ALA A 453 -13.21 16.54 -4.70
CA ALA A 453 -12.80 15.57 -3.69
C ALA A 453 -13.42 14.19 -3.98
N SER A 454 -14.73 14.15 -4.19
CA SER A 454 -15.46 12.91 -4.52
C SER A 454 -14.99 12.30 -5.84
N PHE A 455 -14.67 13.13 -6.85
CA PHE A 455 -14.14 12.65 -8.11
C PHE A 455 -12.74 12.06 -7.96
N ARG A 456 -11.85 12.68 -7.16
CA ARG A 456 -10.52 12.12 -6.86
C ARG A 456 -10.64 10.75 -6.19
N ASP A 457 -11.48 10.64 -5.17
CA ASP A 457 -11.72 9.39 -4.47
C ASP A 457 -12.30 8.31 -5.39
N TYR A 458 -13.18 8.69 -6.33
CA TYR A 458 -13.67 7.80 -7.38
C TYR A 458 -12.56 7.32 -8.31
N ILE A 459 -11.70 8.22 -8.81
CA ILE A 459 -10.60 7.84 -9.69
C ILE A 459 -9.66 6.83 -9.01
N GLU A 460 -9.41 7.00 -7.71
CA GLU A 460 -8.55 6.11 -6.93
C GLU A 460 -9.24 4.77 -6.56
N ASN A 461 -10.57 4.70 -6.59
CA ASN A 461 -11.34 3.54 -6.12
C ASN A 461 -12.50 3.15 -7.05
N LYS A 462 -12.32 3.28 -8.38
CA LYS A 462 -13.40 3.16 -9.38
C LYS A 462 -14.28 1.92 -9.18
N ASP A 463 -13.65 0.78 -8.97
CA ASP A 463 -14.30 -0.52 -8.85
C ASP A 463 -15.07 -0.74 -7.53
N PHE A 464 -14.87 0.14 -6.54
CA PHE A 464 -15.42 -0.02 -5.18
C PHE A 464 -16.21 1.20 -4.71
N TYR A 465 -16.16 2.30 -5.47
CA TYR A 465 -16.66 3.61 -5.04
C TYR A 465 -18.15 3.61 -4.70
N PHE A 466 -18.97 2.83 -5.39
CA PHE A 466 -20.43 2.81 -5.16
C PHE A 466 -20.90 1.76 -4.14
N GLY A 467 -20.00 1.22 -3.31
CA GLY A 467 -20.35 0.30 -2.21
C GLY A 467 -20.63 -1.14 -2.65
N GLU A 468 -20.30 -1.49 -3.90
CA GLU A 468 -20.27 -2.85 -4.41
C GLU A 468 -19.04 -3.02 -5.30
N ILE A 469 -18.62 -4.26 -5.55
CA ILE A 469 -17.53 -4.56 -6.47
C ILE A 469 -18.06 -4.48 -7.89
N GLN A 470 -17.65 -3.46 -8.61
CA GLN A 470 -17.93 -3.27 -10.03
C GLN A 470 -16.66 -3.52 -10.82
N ARG A 471 -16.76 -4.23 -11.94
CA ARG A 471 -15.67 -4.22 -12.94
C ARG A 471 -15.83 -2.95 -13.74
N GLY A 472 -15.22 -1.86 -13.28
CA GLY A 472 -15.17 -0.61 -14.03
C GLY A 472 -14.51 -0.83 -15.39
N GLY A 473 -14.91 -0.05 -16.40
CA GLY A 473 -14.23 -0.07 -17.68
C GLY A 473 -12.78 0.36 -17.49
N LYS A 474 -11.83 -0.57 -17.69
CA LYS A 474 -10.40 -0.22 -17.71
C LYS A 474 -10.05 0.42 -19.05
N ASN A 475 -9.15 1.40 -19.00
CA ASN A 475 -8.55 1.93 -20.22
C ASN A 475 -7.51 0.93 -20.71
N ILE A 476 -7.91 0.04 -21.60
CA ILE A 476 -7.06 -1.01 -22.17
C ILE A 476 -6.11 -0.36 -23.18
N LYS A 477 -4.82 -0.31 -22.86
CA LYS A 477 -3.77 0.32 -23.66
C LYS A 477 -2.98 -0.69 -24.50
N THR A 478 -2.97 -1.97 -24.12
CA THR A 478 -2.14 -3.01 -24.76
C THR A 478 -2.93 -4.28 -25.08
N GLU A 479 -2.47 -5.06 -26.05
CA GLU A 479 -3.01 -6.39 -26.38
C GLU A 479 -3.00 -7.33 -25.17
N TYR A 480 -1.96 -7.23 -24.33
CA TYR A 480 -1.84 -8.02 -23.10
C TYR A 480 -2.85 -7.59 -22.03
N GLU A 481 -3.12 -6.30 -21.87
CA GLU A 481 -4.20 -5.82 -21.00
C GLU A 481 -5.56 -6.31 -21.49
N LEU A 482 -5.82 -6.26 -22.80
CA LEU A 482 -7.05 -6.80 -23.38
C LEU A 482 -7.20 -8.29 -23.07
N PHE A 483 -6.13 -9.05 -23.27
CA PHE A 483 -6.08 -10.48 -22.94
C PHE A 483 -6.43 -10.73 -21.46
N CYS A 484 -5.82 -10.00 -20.54
CA CYS A 484 -6.07 -10.13 -19.10
C CYS A 484 -7.53 -9.84 -18.75
N GLU A 485 -8.14 -8.82 -19.37
CA GLU A 485 -9.56 -8.52 -19.13
C GLU A 485 -10.50 -9.60 -19.66
N LEU A 486 -10.23 -10.14 -20.85
CA LEU A 486 -11.00 -11.28 -21.38
C LEU A 486 -10.87 -12.51 -20.48
N MET A 487 -9.67 -12.80 -19.97
CA MET A 487 -9.45 -13.88 -18.99
C MET A 487 -10.31 -13.69 -17.74
N GLY A 488 -10.48 -12.45 -17.27
CA GLY A 488 -11.36 -12.10 -16.16
C GLY A 488 -12.84 -12.24 -16.51
N ILE A 489 -13.28 -11.75 -17.67
CA ILE A 489 -14.67 -11.83 -18.15
C ILE A 489 -15.14 -13.28 -18.23
N TYR A 490 -14.31 -14.16 -18.81
CA TYR A 490 -14.64 -15.57 -18.97
C TYR A 490 -14.26 -16.42 -17.75
N ALA A 491 -13.90 -15.81 -16.62
CA ALA A 491 -13.45 -16.52 -15.43
C ALA A 491 -14.48 -17.50 -14.87
N ASP A 492 -15.75 -17.12 -14.94
CA ASP A 492 -16.88 -17.86 -14.36
C ASP A 492 -17.66 -18.66 -15.41
N TYR A 493 -17.18 -18.69 -16.67
CA TYR A 493 -17.83 -19.44 -17.74
C TYR A 493 -17.53 -20.93 -17.60
N GLU A 494 -18.58 -21.75 -17.68
CA GLU A 494 -18.47 -23.20 -17.78
C GLU A 494 -17.97 -23.62 -19.17
N ARG A 495 -17.42 -24.83 -19.29
CA ARG A 495 -16.84 -25.36 -20.53
C ARG A 495 -17.76 -25.22 -21.75
N GLY A 496 -19.07 -25.45 -21.58
CA GLY A 496 -20.04 -25.29 -22.68
C GLY A 496 -20.20 -23.85 -23.14
N GLN A 497 -20.16 -22.89 -22.21
CA GLN A 497 -20.22 -21.47 -22.54
C GLN A 497 -18.93 -20.99 -23.23
N LEU A 498 -17.79 -21.54 -22.83
CA LEU A 498 -16.49 -21.32 -23.49
C LEU A 498 -16.49 -21.89 -24.92
N ALA A 499 -16.87 -23.16 -25.10
CA ALA A 499 -16.95 -23.80 -26.42
C ALA A 499 -17.90 -23.04 -27.37
N ALA A 500 -19.00 -22.51 -26.85
CA ALA A 500 -19.94 -21.69 -27.62
C ALA A 500 -19.32 -20.40 -28.16
N GLN A 501 -18.30 -19.81 -27.51
CA GLN A 501 -17.59 -18.65 -28.05
C GLN A 501 -16.85 -18.96 -29.37
N LEU A 502 -16.53 -20.23 -29.61
CA LEU A 502 -15.91 -20.73 -30.83
C LEU A 502 -16.93 -21.29 -31.83
N GLY A 503 -18.22 -21.29 -31.50
CA GLY A 503 -19.25 -21.98 -32.28
C GLY A 503 -19.08 -23.50 -32.30
N MET A 504 -18.47 -24.09 -31.26
CA MET A 504 -18.16 -25.52 -31.16
C MET A 504 -18.97 -26.19 -30.03
N SER A 505 -19.15 -27.51 -30.08
CA SER A 505 -19.63 -28.27 -28.91
C SER A 505 -18.46 -28.61 -27.97
N PRO A 506 -18.71 -28.84 -26.67
CA PRO A 506 -17.67 -29.17 -25.69
C PRO A 506 -16.82 -30.41 -26.04
N GLU A 507 -17.38 -31.32 -26.83
CA GLU A 507 -16.79 -32.59 -27.26
C GLU A 507 -16.00 -32.50 -28.57
N ASP A 508 -15.95 -31.33 -29.21
CA ASP A 508 -15.19 -31.14 -30.44
C ASP A 508 -13.71 -31.50 -30.23
N LEU A 509 -13.19 -32.42 -31.05
CA LEU A 509 -11.85 -33.00 -30.89
C LEU A 509 -10.73 -31.94 -30.86
N ARG A 510 -10.95 -30.75 -31.42
CA ARG A 510 -9.98 -29.64 -31.41
C ARG A 510 -9.78 -29.05 -30.02
N ILE A 511 -10.81 -29.09 -29.17
CA ILE A 511 -10.79 -28.51 -27.82
C ILE A 511 -11.00 -29.56 -26.72
N ALA A 512 -11.47 -30.76 -27.05
CA ALA A 512 -11.81 -31.82 -26.10
C ALA A 512 -10.66 -32.16 -25.14
N ASN A 513 -9.41 -32.07 -25.59
CA ASN A 513 -8.22 -32.36 -24.78
C ASN A 513 -7.66 -31.16 -24.00
N MET A 514 -8.22 -29.95 -24.18
CA MET A 514 -7.82 -28.78 -23.42
C MET A 514 -8.47 -28.77 -22.05
N THR A 515 -7.74 -28.37 -21.01
CA THR A 515 -8.36 -27.97 -19.73
C THR A 515 -9.23 -26.72 -19.93
N ASP A 516 -10.15 -26.44 -19.01
CA ASP A 516 -11.00 -25.24 -19.11
C ASP A 516 -10.17 -23.95 -19.10
N GLN A 517 -9.04 -23.94 -18.38
CA GLN A 517 -8.08 -22.84 -18.43
C GLN A 517 -7.43 -22.72 -19.81
N GLN A 518 -6.95 -23.82 -20.40
CA GLN A 518 -6.33 -23.80 -21.72
C GLN A 518 -7.32 -23.36 -22.81
N LEU A 519 -8.58 -23.82 -22.71
CA LEU A 519 -9.64 -23.40 -23.61
C LEU A 519 -9.92 -21.89 -23.49
N ARG A 520 -9.99 -21.38 -22.25
CA ARG A 520 -10.16 -19.95 -21.98
C ARG A 520 -9.00 -19.13 -22.54
N GLU A 521 -7.76 -19.53 -22.27
CA GLU A 521 -6.55 -18.89 -22.79
C GLU A 521 -6.58 -18.85 -24.32
N PHE A 522 -6.89 -19.97 -24.98
CA PHE A 522 -7.01 -20.05 -26.43
C PHE A 522 -8.09 -19.10 -26.99
N ILE A 523 -9.28 -19.06 -26.39
CA ILE A 523 -10.36 -18.14 -26.80
C ILE A 523 -9.91 -16.69 -26.68
N CYS A 524 -9.32 -16.32 -25.54
CA CYS A 524 -8.85 -14.96 -25.29
C CYS A 524 -7.76 -14.54 -26.28
N GLU A 525 -6.80 -15.43 -26.61
CA GLU A 525 -5.78 -15.14 -27.61
C GLU A 525 -6.39 -14.89 -29.00
N GLN A 526 -7.34 -15.73 -29.42
CA GLN A 526 -8.02 -15.55 -30.72
C GLN A 526 -8.78 -14.22 -30.80
N LEU A 527 -9.48 -13.84 -29.73
CA LEU A 527 -10.23 -12.58 -29.69
C LEU A 527 -9.31 -11.35 -29.75
N VAL A 528 -8.17 -11.38 -29.05
CA VAL A 528 -7.18 -10.28 -29.13
C VAL A 528 -6.66 -10.14 -30.55
N VAL A 529 -6.30 -11.25 -31.21
CA VAL A 529 -5.81 -11.23 -32.59
C VAL A 529 -6.85 -10.68 -33.56
N GLN A 530 -8.13 -11.07 -33.41
CA GLN A 530 -9.23 -10.57 -34.25
C GLN A 530 -9.51 -9.07 -34.07
N MET A 531 -9.24 -8.52 -32.89
CA MET A 531 -9.45 -7.09 -32.61
C MET A 531 -8.24 -6.22 -33.01
N ALA A 532 -7.05 -6.82 -33.13
CA ALA A 532 -5.83 -6.16 -33.58
C ALA A 532 -5.70 -6.13 -35.12
N SER A 533 -6.39 -7.02 -35.83
CA SER A 533 -6.50 -7.06 -37.30
C SER A 533 -7.57 -6.12 -37.83
#